data_AF-U3UAW7-F1
#
_entry.id   AF-U3UAW7-F1
#
_cell.length_a   1.000
_cell.length_b   1.000
_cell.length_c   1.000
_cell.angle_alpha   90.00
_cell.angle_beta   90.00
_cell.angle_gamma   90.00
#
_symmetry.space_group_name_H-M   'P 1'
#
loop_
_entity.id
_entity.type
_entity.pdbx_description
1 polymer ?
#
loop_
_entity_poly.entity_id
_entity_poly.type
_entity_poly.pdbx_seq_one_letter_code
_entity_poly.pdbx_strand_id
1 'polypeptide(L)'
;MPSSIAPAAARVPNGWRARPSCSMPPRICPFRPDPAKVPVTGHTRRGRPALPKDLPRTRVAYDLSDAQKAAFDALERIGEERSETLHYEPSKLTVIEHMRFKYAAQKDGESTIRDGERPAVATAEE
;
A
#
# COMPACT_ATOMS: atom_id res chain seq x y z
N MET A 1 26.47 20.66 -65.13
CA MET A 1 26.91 19.26 -64.93
C MET A 1 28.43 19.24 -64.94
N PRO A 2 29.15 18.46 -64.11
CA PRO A 2 28.78 17.61 -62.96
C PRO A 2 29.59 18.05 -61.70
N SER A 3 29.62 17.46 -60.51
CA SER A 3 29.02 16.26 -59.93
C SER A 3 29.03 16.45 -58.41
N SER A 4 27.90 16.16 -57.77
CA SER A 4 27.81 15.94 -56.32
C SER A 4 28.53 14.64 -55.97
N ILE A 5 29.38 14.65 -54.95
CA ILE A 5 29.88 13.44 -54.29
C ILE A 5 29.32 13.45 -52.87
N ALA A 6 28.30 12.63 -52.63
CA ALA A 6 27.87 12.30 -51.27
C ALA A 6 28.81 11.22 -50.70
N PRO A 7 29.20 11.28 -49.41
CA PRO A 7 30.01 10.23 -48.83
C PRO A 7 29.16 8.98 -48.55
N ALA A 8 29.76 7.83 -48.84
CA ALA A 8 29.21 6.51 -48.62
C ALA A 8 28.90 6.27 -47.13
N ALA A 9 27.68 5.80 -46.84
CA ALA A 9 27.27 5.40 -45.51
C ALA A 9 28.08 4.17 -45.05
N ALA A 10 28.78 4.31 -43.92
CA ALA A 10 29.52 3.22 -43.29
C ALA A 10 28.53 2.15 -42.76
N ARG A 11 28.75 0.90 -43.18
CA ARG A 11 28.00 -0.29 -42.79
C ARG A 11 28.57 -0.83 -41.48
N VAL A 12 27.76 -0.87 -40.41
CA VAL A 12 28.16 -1.52 -39.15
C VAL A 12 28.23 -3.04 -39.37
N PRO A 13 29.36 -3.71 -39.05
CA PRO A 13 29.47 -5.16 -39.17
C PRO A 13 28.78 -5.79 -37.97
N ASN A 14 28.06 -6.90 -38.23
CA ASN A 14 27.26 -7.68 -37.27
C ASN A 14 25.78 -7.30 -37.25
N GLY A 15 25.08 -7.62 -38.35
CA GLY A 15 23.72 -8.22 -38.45
C GLY A 15 22.52 -7.67 -37.67
N TRP A 16 22.72 -6.73 -36.76
CA TRP A 16 21.72 -6.18 -35.87
C TRP A 16 21.30 -4.87 -36.49
N ARG A 17 20.07 -4.80 -37.01
CA ARG A 17 19.49 -3.50 -37.36
C ARG A 17 19.45 -2.68 -36.07
N ALA A 18 20.10 -1.53 -36.06
CA ALA A 18 19.91 -0.54 -35.01
C ALA A 18 18.39 -0.35 -34.83
N ARG A 19 17.89 -0.58 -33.61
CA ARG A 19 16.50 -0.21 -33.29
C ARG A 19 16.37 1.26 -33.69
N PRO A 20 15.40 1.62 -34.56
CA PRO A 20 15.21 3.03 -34.86
C PRO A 20 15.02 3.71 -33.52
N SER A 21 15.89 4.70 -33.24
CA SER A 21 15.72 5.61 -32.13
C SER A 21 14.28 6.06 -32.19
N CYS A 22 13.46 5.51 -31.29
CA CYS A 22 12.10 5.95 -31.15
C CYS A 22 12.26 7.32 -30.50
N SER A 23 12.48 8.33 -31.35
CA SER A 23 12.23 9.73 -31.05
C SER A 23 10.73 9.82 -30.83
N MET A 24 10.29 9.32 -29.68
CA MET A 24 8.91 9.36 -29.27
C MET A 24 8.61 10.83 -29.10
N PRO A 25 7.80 11.45 -29.98
CA PRO A 25 7.44 12.83 -29.79
C PRO A 25 6.76 12.92 -28.42
N PRO A 26 7.02 13.98 -27.64
CA PRO A 26 6.32 14.15 -26.37
C PRO A 26 4.84 14.05 -26.66
N ARG A 27 4.12 13.17 -25.95
CA ARG A 27 2.67 13.11 -26.06
C ARG A 27 2.17 14.49 -25.66
N ILE A 28 1.74 15.28 -26.64
CA ILE A 28 0.98 16.49 -26.38
C ILE A 28 -0.30 15.98 -25.72
N CYS A 29 -0.37 16.04 -24.40
CA CYS A 29 -1.64 15.97 -23.69
C CYS A 29 -2.47 17.12 -24.26
N PRO A 30 -3.57 16.86 -25.00
CA PRO A 30 -4.34 17.94 -25.60
C PRO A 30 -4.82 18.83 -24.46
N PHE A 31 -4.33 20.07 -24.47
CA PHE A 31 -4.79 21.23 -23.71
C PHE A 31 -5.39 20.92 -22.34
N ARG A 32 -4.58 21.02 -21.27
CA ARG A 32 -5.16 21.31 -19.96
C ARG A 32 -5.82 22.69 -20.11
N PRO A 33 -7.16 22.81 -20.02
CA PRO A 33 -7.76 24.13 -19.96
C PRO A 33 -7.18 24.85 -18.74
N ASP A 34 -6.82 26.13 -18.90
CA ASP A 34 -6.54 26.99 -17.75
C ASP A 34 -7.68 26.81 -16.75
N PRO A 35 -7.39 26.55 -15.45
CA PRO A 35 -8.44 26.30 -14.48
C PRO A 35 -9.24 27.59 -14.34
N ALA A 36 -10.32 27.70 -15.12
CA ALA A 36 -11.36 28.67 -14.87
C ALA A 36 -11.74 28.49 -13.41
N LYS A 37 -11.55 29.54 -12.59
CA LYS A 37 -11.93 29.54 -11.18
C LYS A 37 -13.45 29.52 -11.11
N VAL A 38 -14.03 28.34 -11.29
CA VAL A 38 -15.43 28.08 -11.00
C VAL A 38 -15.57 28.20 -9.47
N PRO A 39 -16.46 29.06 -8.94
CA PRO A 39 -16.68 29.14 -7.51
C PRO A 39 -17.24 27.80 -7.03
N VAL A 40 -16.39 26.99 -6.42
CA VAL A 40 -16.79 25.74 -5.77
C VAL A 40 -17.34 26.09 -4.39
N THR A 41 -18.62 25.86 -4.18
CA THR A 41 -19.23 25.99 -2.86
C THR A 41 -18.55 25.03 -1.88
N GLY A 42 -18.17 25.52 -0.70
CA GLY A 42 -17.58 24.70 0.35
C GLY A 42 -18.53 23.55 0.73
N HIS A 43 -18.02 22.32 0.72
CA HIS A 43 -18.76 21.15 1.19
C HIS A 43 -18.33 20.80 2.61
N THR A 44 -19.31 20.47 3.46
CA THR A 44 -19.00 19.95 4.80
C THR A 44 -18.49 18.52 4.69
N ARG A 45 -17.22 18.32 5.04
CA ARG A 45 -16.60 16.99 5.02
C ARG A 45 -17.16 16.17 6.18
N ARG A 46 -18.14 15.31 5.92
CA ARG A 46 -18.55 14.27 6.87
C ARG A 46 -17.53 13.13 6.77
N GLY A 47 -16.97 12.70 7.92
CA GLY A 47 -16.06 11.56 7.97
C GLY A 47 -16.74 10.28 7.43
N ARG A 48 -15.95 9.24 7.16
CA ARG A 48 -16.53 7.94 6.78
C ARG A 48 -17.41 7.45 7.95
N PRO A 49 -18.68 7.11 7.70
CA PRO A 49 -19.50 6.51 8.74
C PRO A 49 -18.84 5.19 9.20
N ALA A 50 -18.95 4.91 10.50
CA ALA A 50 -18.53 3.62 11.03
C ALA A 50 -19.31 2.48 10.35
N LEU A 51 -18.72 1.29 10.33
CA LEU A 51 -19.37 0.12 9.75
C LEU A 51 -20.71 -0.16 10.48
N PRO A 52 -21.77 -0.56 9.75
CA PRO A 52 -23.06 -0.84 10.36
C PRO A 52 -22.95 -1.92 11.44
N LYS A 53 -23.78 -1.83 12.48
CA LYS A 53 -23.82 -2.82 13.57
C LYS A 53 -24.57 -4.11 13.18
N ASP A 54 -25.32 -4.05 12.08
CA ASP A 54 -26.16 -5.15 11.61
C ASP A 54 -25.36 -6.27 10.91
N LEU A 55 -24.12 -5.99 10.51
CA LEU A 55 -23.25 -7.00 9.92
C LEU A 55 -22.67 -7.91 11.02
N PRO A 56 -22.56 -9.23 10.76
CA PRO A 56 -21.94 -10.16 11.69
C PRO A 56 -20.48 -9.76 11.94
N ARG A 57 -20.10 -9.68 13.23
CA ARG A 57 -18.76 -9.30 13.69
C ARG A 57 -18.01 -10.53 14.19
N THR A 58 -16.84 -10.79 13.63
CA THR A 58 -15.91 -11.85 14.05
C THR A 58 -14.72 -11.22 14.77
N ARG A 59 -14.54 -11.56 16.06
CA ARG A 59 -13.44 -11.02 16.88
C ARG A 59 -12.19 -11.88 16.75
N VAL A 60 -11.08 -11.27 16.36
CA VAL A 60 -9.76 -11.93 16.27
C VAL A 60 -8.79 -11.18 17.16
N ALA A 61 -8.33 -11.85 18.22
CA ALA A 61 -7.35 -11.32 19.15
C ALA A 61 -5.92 -11.72 18.73
N TYR A 62 -5.02 -10.75 18.69
CA TYR A 62 -3.60 -10.92 18.37
C TYR A 62 -2.78 -10.63 19.62
N ASP A 63 -2.27 -11.72 20.19
CA ASP A 63 -1.36 -11.73 21.33
C ASP A 63 0.08 -12.00 20.88
N LEU A 64 1.05 -11.58 21.72
CA LEU A 64 2.42 -12.07 21.60
C LEU A 64 2.47 -13.57 21.92
N SER A 65 3.31 -14.31 21.21
CA SER A 65 3.51 -15.74 21.48
C SER A 65 4.19 -15.96 22.82
N ASP A 66 4.01 -17.14 23.42
CA ASP A 66 4.60 -17.45 24.74
C ASP A 66 6.13 -17.34 24.73
N ALA A 67 6.77 -17.71 23.61
CA ALA A 67 8.20 -17.53 23.41
C ALA A 67 8.62 -16.05 23.41
N GLN A 68 7.82 -15.17 22.80
CA GLN A 68 8.07 -13.73 22.82
C GLN A 68 7.84 -13.15 24.22
N LYS A 69 6.83 -13.63 24.96
CA LYS A 69 6.56 -13.21 26.33
C LYS A 69 7.67 -13.62 27.29
N ALA A 70 8.22 -14.82 27.13
CA ALA A 70 9.28 -15.37 27.98
C ALA A 70 10.67 -14.73 27.75
N ALA A 71 10.84 -13.96 26.67
CA ALA A 71 12.10 -13.29 26.36
C ALA A 71 12.34 -11.99 27.17
N PHE A 72 11.35 -11.58 27.98
CA PHE A 72 11.35 -10.34 28.74
C PHE A 72 11.23 -10.62 30.25
N ASP A 73 11.88 -9.80 31.07
CA ASP A 73 11.89 -9.98 32.53
C ASP A 73 10.58 -9.51 33.17
N ALA A 74 10.00 -8.44 32.63
CA ALA A 74 8.66 -7.97 33.02
C ALA A 74 7.87 -7.53 31.78
N LEU A 75 6.61 -7.95 31.73
CA LEU A 75 5.69 -7.65 30.64
C LEU A 75 4.40 -7.07 31.20
N GLU A 76 4.16 -5.78 30.98
CA GLU A 76 2.95 -5.11 31.42
C GLU A 76 2.04 -4.81 30.22
N ARG A 77 0.76 -5.15 30.34
CA ARG A 77 -0.22 -4.86 29.28
C ARG A 77 -0.70 -3.42 29.41
N ILE A 78 -0.23 -2.56 28.51
CA ILE A 78 -0.55 -1.11 28.53
C ILE A 78 -1.93 -0.84 27.96
N GLY A 79 -2.30 -1.53 26.87
CA GLY A 79 -3.52 -1.20 26.15
C GLY A 79 -3.85 -2.14 25.01
N GLU A 80 -4.98 -1.88 24.37
CA GLU A 80 -5.48 -2.65 23.23
C GLU A 80 -5.84 -1.71 22.08
N GLU A 81 -5.48 -2.12 20.86
CA GLU A 81 -5.84 -1.43 19.64
C GLU A 81 -6.90 -2.24 18.89
N ARG A 82 -8.01 -1.59 18.55
CA ARG A 82 -9.15 -2.21 17.85
C ARG A 82 -9.23 -1.68 16.43
N SER A 83 -9.22 -2.56 15.44
CA SER A 83 -9.40 -2.20 14.03
C SER A 83 -10.48 -3.05 13.39
N GLU A 84 -11.43 -2.42 12.69
CA GLU A 84 -12.51 -3.12 11.99
C GLU A 84 -12.16 -3.24 10.49
N THR A 85 -12.33 -4.43 9.90
CA THR A 85 -12.13 -4.66 8.46
C THR A 85 -13.35 -5.37 7.88
N LEU A 86 -13.90 -4.85 6.79
CA LEU A 86 -14.99 -5.51 6.07
C LEU A 86 -14.40 -6.66 5.24
N HIS A 87 -14.85 -7.88 5.52
CA HIS A 87 -14.56 -9.08 4.75
C HIS A 87 -15.71 -9.36 3.78
N TYR A 88 -15.37 -9.45 2.50
CA TYR A 88 -16.34 -9.67 1.42
C TYR A 88 -16.27 -11.12 0.96
N GLU A 89 -17.33 -11.87 1.22
CA GLU A 89 -17.60 -13.13 0.55
C GLU A 89 -18.79 -12.90 -0.41
N PRO A 90 -18.80 -13.48 -1.62
CA PRO A 90 -19.82 -13.18 -2.64
C PRO A 90 -21.28 -13.28 -2.15
N SER A 91 -21.53 -14.07 -1.09
CA SER A 91 -22.85 -14.26 -0.49
C SER A 91 -22.99 -13.65 0.92
N LYS A 92 -21.91 -13.18 1.55
CA LYS A 92 -21.91 -12.73 2.96
C LYS A 92 -20.93 -11.56 3.16
N LEU A 93 -21.40 -10.52 3.84
CA LEU A 93 -20.54 -9.45 4.34
C LEU A 93 -20.32 -9.68 5.82
N THR A 94 -19.05 -9.79 6.22
CA THR A 94 -18.67 -9.98 7.62
C THR A 94 -17.71 -8.88 8.02
N VAL A 95 -17.78 -8.41 9.27
CA VAL A 95 -16.80 -7.47 9.81
C VAL A 95 -15.84 -8.25 10.69
N ILE A 96 -14.54 -8.16 10.42
CA ILE A 96 -13.50 -8.71 11.28
C ILE A 96 -13.03 -7.60 12.22
N GLU A 97 -13.25 -7.80 13.51
CA GLU A 97 -12.74 -6.95 14.59
C GLU A 97 -11.37 -7.48 15.02
N HIS A 98 -10.31 -6.79 14.63
CA HIS A 98 -8.94 -7.09 15.02
C HIS A 98 -8.62 -6.41 16.35
N MET A 99 -8.28 -7.19 17.37
CA MET A 99 -7.84 -6.69 18.69
C MET A 99 -6.36 -7.00 18.85
N ARG A 100 -5.49 -5.98 18.85
CA ARG A 100 -4.05 -6.13 19.05
C ARG A 100 -3.69 -5.67 20.45
N PHE A 101 -3.08 -6.55 21.24
CA PHE A 101 -2.63 -6.19 22.59
C PHE A 101 -1.25 -5.56 22.54
N LYS A 102 -1.09 -4.46 23.30
CA LYS A 102 0.16 -3.71 23.43
C LYS A 102 0.79 -3.99 24.79
N TYR A 103 2.07 -4.26 24.75
CA TYR A 103 2.86 -4.63 25.92
C TYR A 103 4.04 -3.67 26.10
N ALA A 104 4.25 -3.20 27.32
CA ALA A 104 5.50 -2.63 27.79
C ALA A 104 6.38 -3.79 28.21
N ALA A 105 7.38 -4.08 27.40
CA ALA A 105 8.36 -5.09 27.71
C ALA A 105 9.60 -4.44 28.33
N GLN A 106 9.96 -4.86 29.53
CA GLN A 106 11.20 -4.46 30.19
C GLN A 106 12.23 -5.57 29.99
N LYS A 107 13.40 -5.19 29.50
CA LYS A 107 14.54 -6.08 29.37
C LYS A 107 15.81 -5.33 29.72
N ASP A 108 16.62 -5.86 30.64
CA ASP A 108 17.93 -5.28 30.98
C ASP A 108 17.88 -3.77 31.34
N GLY A 109 16.74 -3.29 31.86
CA GLY A 109 16.51 -1.88 32.21
C GLY A 109 16.00 -0.98 31.06
N GLU A 110 15.82 -1.51 29.85
CA GLU A 110 15.22 -0.82 28.72
C GLU A 110 13.75 -1.18 28.53
N SER A 111 12.90 -0.16 28.35
CA SER A 111 11.47 -0.34 28.08
C SER A 111 11.18 -0.28 26.58
N THR A 112 10.73 -1.39 25.99
CA THR A 112 10.32 -1.47 24.58
C THR A 112 8.82 -1.75 24.45
N ILE A 113 8.12 -1.04 23.57
CA ILE A 113 6.72 -1.31 23.24
C ILE A 113 6.66 -2.43 22.20
N ARG A 114 5.90 -3.48 22.48
CA ARG A 114 5.65 -4.59 21.54
C ARG A 114 4.16 -4.79 21.34
N ASP A 115 3.78 -4.86 20.08
CA ASP A 115 2.40 -5.11 19.66
C ASP A 115 2.28 -6.54 19.15
N GLY A 116 1.13 -7.19 19.40
CA GLY A 116 0.80 -8.45 18.73
C GLY A 116 0.79 -8.25 17.22
N GLU A 117 1.60 -9.00 16.47
CA GLU A 117 1.69 -8.90 15.02
C GLU A 117 0.37 -9.39 14.40
N ARG A 118 -0.32 -8.55 13.62
CA ARG A 118 -1.37 -9.03 12.73
C ARG A 118 -0.66 -9.56 11.48
N PRO A 119 -0.77 -10.85 11.13
CA PRO A 119 -0.14 -11.35 9.92
C PRO A 119 -0.66 -10.53 8.73
N ALA A 120 0.27 -10.05 7.90
CA ALA A 120 -0.10 -9.52 6.59
C ALA A 120 -0.89 -10.63 5.91
N VAL A 121 -2.12 -10.32 5.48
CA VAL A 121 -3.06 -11.28 4.88
C VAL A 121 -2.27 -12.12 3.89
N ALA A 122 -2.01 -13.38 4.23
CA ALA A 122 -1.32 -14.29 3.34
C ALA A 122 -2.24 -14.43 2.13
N THR A 123 -1.86 -13.82 1.03
CA THR A 123 -2.45 -14.09 -0.27
C THR A 123 -2.29 -15.59 -0.44
N ALA A 124 -3.37 -16.35 -0.31
CA ALA A 124 -3.37 -17.75 -0.68
C ALA A 124 -3.00 -17.78 -2.16
N GLU A 125 -1.76 -18.14 -2.47
CA GLU A 125 -1.45 -18.70 -3.78
C GLU A 125 -2.29 -19.97 -3.90
N GLU A 126 -3.08 -19.99 -4.97
CA GLU A 126 -3.91 -21.10 -5.43
C GLU A 126 -3.08 -22.12 -6.20
#